data_AF-W1P310-F1
#
_entry.id   AF-W1P310-F1
#
_cell.length_a   1.000
_cell.length_b   1.000
_cell.length_c   1.000
_cell.angle_alpha   90.00
_cell.angle_beta   90.00
_cell.angle_gamma   90.00
#
_symmetry.space_group_name_H-M   'P 1'
#
loop_
_entity.id
_entity.type
_entity.pdbx_description
1 polymer ?
#
loop_
_entity_poly.entity_id
_entity_poly.type
_entity_poly.pdbx_seq_one_letter_code
_entity_poly.pdbx_strand_id
1 'polypeptide(L)'
;MGEYFQDNGMHALIIYDDLSKQSVAYRQMSLLLRRPPGREAFPGDVFYSHSRLSERAAKMSDQTGAGSLTASPVIETQAGDVSAYIPTNVIPITDGQIFLETELFYRGIRPAINVGLSVSRVSGVRFTWDRWSWKALRRIPQRIICLARL
;
A
#
# COMPACT_ATOMS: atom_id res chain seq x y z
N MET A 1 11.91 11.12 6.09
CA MET A 1 13.17 10.35 5.96
C MET A 1 13.39 9.89 4.53
N GLY A 2 12.46 9.15 3.89
CA GLY A 2 12.62 8.75 2.49
C GLY A 2 12.77 9.91 1.50
N GLU A 3 12.00 10.99 1.71
CA GLU A 3 12.13 12.23 0.90
C GLU A 3 13.52 12.84 0.92
N TYR A 4 14.24 12.75 2.05
CA TYR A 4 15.62 13.24 2.09
C TYR A 4 16.51 12.52 1.08
N PHE A 5 16.32 11.22 0.87
CA PHE A 5 17.07 10.48 -0.14
C PHE A 5 16.61 10.85 -1.55
N GLN A 6 15.30 10.99 -1.77
CA GLN A 6 14.71 11.43 -3.03
C GLN A 6 15.22 12.82 -3.47
N ASP A 7 15.23 13.79 -2.56
CA ASP A 7 15.66 15.17 -2.84
C ASP A 7 17.18 15.28 -3.08
N ASN A 8 17.96 14.33 -2.55
CA ASN A 8 19.40 14.23 -2.79
C ASN A 8 19.75 13.36 -4.02
N GLY A 9 18.79 13.06 -4.88
CA GLY A 9 19.00 12.29 -6.12
C GLY A 9 19.23 10.79 -5.90
N MET A 10 18.89 10.27 -4.73
CA MET A 10 18.96 8.84 -4.42
C MET A 10 17.59 8.17 -4.55
N HIS A 11 17.60 6.83 -4.60
CA HIS A 11 16.40 6.01 -4.68
C HIS A 11 16.09 5.40 -3.31
N ALA A 12 14.85 5.53 -2.86
CA ALA A 12 14.38 4.99 -1.59
C ALA A 12 13.08 4.19 -1.75
N LEU A 13 12.93 3.17 -0.92
CA LEU A 13 11.72 2.35 -0.80
C LEU A 13 11.14 2.51 0.61
N ILE A 14 9.86 2.81 0.70
CA ILE A 14 9.09 2.82 1.95
C ILE A 14 8.04 1.72 1.89
N ILE A 15 7.96 0.92 2.95
CA ILE A 15 6.93 -0.10 3.13
C ILE A 15 6.08 0.30 4.34
N TYR A 16 4.76 0.43 4.15
CA TYR A 16 3.82 0.68 5.24
C TYR A 16 3.16 -0.65 5.64
N ASP A 17 3.55 -1.24 6.77
CA ASP A 17 3.00 -2.50 7.30
C ASP A 17 2.33 -2.25 8.67
N ASP A 18 1.04 -1.90 8.72
CA ASP A 18 0.08 -1.74 7.62
C ASP A 18 -0.79 -0.47 7.79
N LEU A 19 -1.40 -0.02 6.68
CA LEU A 19 -2.29 1.15 6.69
C LEU A 19 -3.64 0.86 7.38
N SER A 20 -4.04 -0.41 7.48
CA SER A 20 -5.28 -0.81 8.17
C SER A 20 -5.21 -0.44 9.66
N LYS A 21 -4.11 -0.77 10.34
CA LYS A 21 -3.88 -0.44 11.76
C LYS A 21 -3.71 1.05 11.97
N GLN A 22 -3.03 1.75 11.05
CA GLN A 22 -2.98 3.23 11.08
C GLN A 22 -4.38 3.84 11.05
N SER A 23 -5.25 3.34 10.16
CA SER A 23 -6.63 3.82 10.04
C SER A 23 -7.42 3.62 11.34
N VAL A 24 -7.26 2.45 11.98
CA VAL A 24 -7.91 2.13 13.25
C VAL A 24 -7.44 3.06 14.37
N ALA A 25 -6.14 3.36 14.44
CA ALA A 25 -5.59 4.32 15.40
C ALA A 25 -6.14 5.74 15.15
N TYR A 26 -6.17 6.18 13.89
CA TYR A 26 -6.71 7.49 13.51
C TYR A 26 -8.20 7.63 13.85
N ARG A 27 -8.96 6.55 13.68
CA ARG A 27 -10.35 6.45 14.10
C ARG A 27 -10.49 6.63 15.62
N GLN A 28 -9.70 5.91 16.42
CA GLN A 28 -9.75 6.02 17.88
C GLN A 28 -9.47 7.45 18.34
N MET A 29 -8.44 8.09 17.79
CA MET A 29 -8.13 9.49 18.07
C MET A 29 -9.29 10.42 17.72
N SER A 30 -9.88 10.24 16.53
CA SER A 30 -10.98 11.07 16.05
C SER A 30 -12.23 10.94 16.92
N LEU A 31 -12.55 9.72 17.36
CA LEU A 31 -13.67 9.45 18.27
C LEU A 31 -13.45 10.06 19.65
N LEU A 32 -12.23 9.99 20.19
CA LEU A 32 -11.86 10.64 21.45
C LEU A 32 -12.00 12.16 21.38
N LEU A 33 -11.64 12.75 20.23
CA LEU A 33 -11.81 14.17 19.94
C LEU A 33 -13.24 14.57 19.56
N ARG A 34 -14.20 13.63 19.63
CA ARG A 34 -15.62 13.83 19.28
C ARG A 34 -15.82 14.37 17.86
N ARG A 35 -14.93 14.03 16.92
CA ARG A 35 -15.17 14.31 15.50
C ARG A 35 -16.33 13.43 15.00
N PRO A 36 -17.21 13.96 14.13
CA PRO A 36 -18.34 13.19 13.62
C PRO A 36 -17.84 11.97 12.82
N PRO A 37 -18.27 10.74 13.19
CA PRO A 37 -17.88 9.54 12.44
C PRO A 37 -18.70 9.39 11.16
N GLY A 38 -18.09 8.79 10.13
CA GLY A 38 -18.72 8.39 8.88
C GLY A 38 -18.87 6.87 8.77
N ARG A 39 -18.64 6.35 7.56
CA ARG A 39 -18.73 4.91 7.24
C ARG A 39 -17.74 4.10 8.11
N GLU A 40 -18.20 2.96 8.63
CA GLU A 40 -17.42 2.08 9.52
C GLU A 40 -16.78 2.81 10.74
N ALA A 41 -17.42 3.90 11.16
CA ALA A 41 -16.98 4.82 12.22
C ALA A 41 -15.65 5.56 11.95
N PHE A 42 -15.12 5.53 10.73
CA PHE A 42 -13.93 6.31 10.36
C PHE A 42 -14.28 7.81 10.20
N PRO A 43 -13.32 8.71 10.46
CA PRO A 43 -13.51 10.14 10.19
C PRO A 43 -13.54 10.40 8.68
N GLY A 44 -14.22 11.46 8.25
CA GLY A 44 -14.39 11.78 6.82
C GLY A 44 -13.09 12.10 6.05
N ASP A 45 -12.01 12.44 6.76
CA ASP A 45 -10.69 12.77 6.22
C ASP A 45 -9.70 11.58 6.21
N VAL A 46 -10.18 10.35 6.45
CA VAL A 46 -9.32 9.15 6.38
C VAL A 46 -8.74 8.93 4.98
N PHE A 47 -9.51 9.23 3.93
CA PHE A 47 -9.02 9.18 2.55
C PHE A 47 -7.87 10.17 2.33
N TYR A 48 -8.02 11.40 2.83
CA TYR A 48 -7.01 12.44 2.74
C TYR A 48 -5.71 12.05 3.44
N SER A 49 -5.81 11.32 4.56
CA SER A 49 -4.64 10.83 5.29
C SER A 49 -3.80 9.85 4.47
N HIS A 50 -4.44 8.91 3.76
CA HIS A 50 -3.73 7.96 2.89
C HIS A 50 -3.25 8.58 1.59
N SER A 51 -4.04 9.46 0.98
CA SER A 51 -3.66 10.12 -0.26
C SER A 51 -2.45 11.02 -0.03
N ARG A 52 -2.49 11.92 0.95
CA ARG A 52 -1.35 12.78 1.28
C ARG A 52 -0.07 11.98 1.56
N LEU A 53 -0.18 10.83 2.22
CA LEU A 53 0.98 9.98 2.52
C LEU A 53 1.56 9.34 1.25
N SER A 54 0.70 8.84 0.36
CA SER A 54 1.09 8.10 -0.84
C SER A 54 1.51 9.02 -1.98
N GLU A 55 0.89 10.19 -2.12
CA GLU A 55 1.19 11.20 -3.15
C GLU A 55 2.60 11.82 -3.00
N ARG A 56 3.23 11.67 -1.84
CA ARG A 56 4.62 12.12 -1.60
C ARG A 56 5.66 11.20 -2.25
N ALA A 57 5.28 9.96 -2.52
CA ALA A 57 6.12 8.99 -3.20
C ALA A 57 6.02 9.22 -4.71
N ALA A 58 7.12 9.69 -5.31
CA ALA A 58 7.19 10.01 -6.72
C ALA A 58 8.63 9.91 -7.26
N LYS A 59 8.75 9.87 -8.58
CA LYS A 59 10.01 10.01 -9.30
C LYS A 59 10.20 11.47 -9.70
N MET A 60 11.31 12.04 -9.25
CA MET A 60 11.69 13.41 -9.56
C MET A 60 12.20 13.51 -11.01
N SER A 61 12.11 14.71 -11.58
CA SER A 61 12.62 14.97 -12.93
C SER A 61 14.15 14.99 -12.97
N ASP A 62 14.75 14.85 -14.15
CA ASP A 62 16.20 14.93 -14.32
C ASP A 62 16.77 16.29 -13.86
N GLN A 63 15.98 17.35 -13.95
CA GLN A 63 16.33 18.71 -13.48
C GLN A 63 16.37 18.83 -11.95
N THR A 64 15.71 17.92 -11.25
CA THR A 64 15.57 17.92 -9.77
C THR A 64 16.34 16.76 -9.12
N GLY A 65 17.34 16.23 -9.81
CA GLY A 65 18.25 15.19 -9.29
C GLY A 65 17.83 13.76 -9.57
N ALA A 66 16.72 13.52 -10.28
CA ALA A 66 16.23 12.20 -10.69
C ALA A 66 16.04 11.16 -9.56
N GLY A 67 15.98 11.60 -8.30
CA GLY A 67 15.71 10.73 -7.16
C GLY A 67 14.30 10.16 -7.21
N SER A 68 14.08 9.04 -6.52
CA SER A 68 12.76 8.40 -6.50
C SER A 68 12.41 7.90 -5.11
N LEU A 69 11.15 8.04 -4.75
CA LEU A 69 10.58 7.46 -3.56
C LEU A 69 9.47 6.49 -3.96
N THR A 70 9.72 5.20 -3.79
CA THR A 70 8.74 4.15 -4.06
C THR A 70 8.00 3.82 -2.76
N ALA A 71 6.67 3.88 -2.76
CA ALA A 71 5.84 3.52 -1.60
C ALA A 71 5.07 2.23 -1.84
N SER A 72 5.27 1.22 -0.99
CA SER A 72 4.53 -0.05 -1.00
C SER A 72 3.65 -0.16 0.25
N PRO A 73 2.39 0.28 0.18
CA PRO A 73 1.45 0.13 1.27
C PRO A 73 0.90 -1.29 1.35
N VAL A 74 0.87 -1.83 2.57
CA VAL A 74 0.26 -3.11 2.89
C VAL A 74 -1.09 -2.84 3.55
N ILE A 75 -2.10 -3.61 3.15
CA ILE A 75 -3.45 -3.55 3.71
C ILE A 75 -3.86 -4.95 4.11
N GLU A 76 -4.33 -5.05 5.35
CA GLU A 76 -4.96 -6.24 5.87
C GLU A 76 -6.45 -6.21 5.53
N THR A 77 -6.92 -7.24 4.81
CA THR A 77 -8.35 -7.46 4.55
C THR A 77 -8.91 -8.48 5.52
N GLN A 78 -10.12 -8.21 5.99
CA GLN A 78 -10.87 -9.18 6.79
C GLN A 78 -11.49 -10.21 5.85
N ALA A 79 -11.13 -11.49 6.01
CA ALA A 79 -11.64 -12.59 5.20
C ALA A 79 -11.50 -12.42 3.66
N GLY A 80 -10.53 -11.62 3.20
CA GLY A 80 -10.34 -11.36 1.77
C GLY A 80 -11.32 -10.33 1.17
N ASP A 81 -12.10 -9.63 1.99
CA ASP A 81 -13.04 -8.61 1.49
C ASP A 81 -12.31 -7.35 0.98
N VAL A 82 -12.30 -7.18 -0.34
CA VAL A 82 -11.77 -6.02 -1.06
C VAL A 82 -12.72 -4.83 -1.08
N SER A 83 -13.99 -5.04 -0.70
CA SER A 83 -15.05 -4.01 -0.74
C SER A 83 -15.17 -3.22 0.56
N ALA A 84 -14.41 -3.59 1.58
CA ALA A 84 -14.30 -2.83 2.83
C ALA A 84 -13.84 -1.39 2.58
N TYR A 85 -14.15 -0.49 3.51
CA TYR A 85 -13.97 0.94 3.31
C TYR A 85 -12.50 1.34 3.09
N ILE A 86 -11.55 0.77 3.84
CA ILE A 86 -10.13 1.11 3.72
C ILE A 86 -9.51 0.60 2.41
N PRO A 87 -9.65 -0.68 2.01
CA PRO A 87 -9.19 -1.14 0.69
C PRO A 87 -9.76 -0.32 -0.47
N THR A 88 -11.06 -0.01 -0.46
CA THR A 88 -11.73 0.78 -1.51
C THR A 88 -11.15 2.19 -1.63
N ASN A 89 -10.65 2.76 -0.52
CA ASN A 89 -9.99 4.07 -0.52
C ASN A 89 -8.56 4.03 -1.05
N VAL A 90 -7.80 2.97 -0.75
CA VAL A 90 -6.37 2.92 -1.10
C VAL A 90 -6.13 2.38 -2.50
N ILE A 91 -6.91 1.39 -2.97
CA ILE A 91 -6.81 0.85 -4.33
C ILE A 91 -6.75 1.97 -5.40
N PRO A 92 -7.64 2.98 -5.43
CA PRO A 92 -7.57 4.02 -6.44
C PRO A 92 -6.33 4.92 -6.32
N ILE A 93 -5.80 5.15 -5.10
CA ILE A 93 -4.63 6.01 -4.84
C ILE A 93 -3.33 5.35 -5.36
N THR A 94 -3.27 4.02 -5.33
CA THR A 94 -2.07 3.26 -5.71
C THR A 94 -2.05 2.92 -7.19
N ASP A 95 -0.86 2.82 -7.77
CA ASP A 95 -0.67 2.51 -9.19
C ASP A 95 -0.92 1.04 -9.55
N GLY A 96 -1.22 0.19 -8.56
CA GLY A 96 -1.62 -1.18 -8.78
C GLY A 96 -1.84 -1.92 -7.47
N GLN A 97 -2.13 -3.20 -7.58
CA GLN A 97 -2.31 -4.08 -6.43
C GLN A 97 -1.84 -5.50 -6.73
N ILE A 98 -1.29 -6.13 -5.70
CA ILE A 98 -0.99 -7.55 -5.61
C ILE A 98 -1.93 -8.11 -4.56
N PHE A 99 -2.84 -8.98 -4.98
CA PHE A 99 -3.80 -9.60 -4.07
C PHE A 99 -3.29 -10.97 -3.62
N LEU A 100 -3.11 -11.17 -2.31
CA LEU A 100 -2.75 -12.47 -1.75
C LEU A 100 -3.99 -13.20 -1.23
N GLU A 101 -4.21 -14.41 -1.73
CA GLU A 101 -5.38 -15.22 -1.41
C GLU A 101 -5.03 -16.41 -0.52
N THR A 102 -5.85 -16.67 0.50
CA THR A 102 -5.59 -17.75 1.46
C THR A 102 -5.75 -19.12 0.83
N GLU A 103 -6.68 -19.28 -0.11
CA GLU A 103 -6.87 -20.57 -0.78
C GLU A 103 -5.61 -21.00 -1.53
N LEU A 104 -4.98 -20.08 -2.27
CA LEU A 104 -3.72 -20.33 -2.96
C LEU A 104 -2.60 -20.69 -1.98
N PHE A 105 -2.56 -20.03 -0.82
CA PHE A 105 -1.60 -20.30 0.24
C PHE A 105 -1.76 -21.72 0.83
N TYR A 106 -2.99 -22.16 1.09
CA TYR A 106 -3.30 -23.50 1.59
C TYR A 106 -3.09 -24.59 0.54
N ARG A 107 -3.23 -24.27 -0.76
CA ARG A 107 -2.87 -25.16 -1.88
C ARG A 107 -1.36 -25.27 -2.12
N GLY A 108 -0.53 -24.62 -1.29
CA GLY A 108 0.94 -24.70 -1.37
C GLY A 108 1.57 -23.73 -2.38
N ILE A 109 0.79 -22.90 -3.07
CA ILE A 109 1.30 -21.90 -4.02
C ILE A 109 1.86 -20.72 -3.23
N ARG A 110 3.18 -20.52 -3.32
CA ARG A 110 3.89 -19.44 -2.60
C ARG A 110 4.86 -18.72 -3.54
N PRO A 111 4.70 -17.41 -3.78
CA PRO A 111 3.73 -16.49 -3.15
C PRO A 111 2.29 -16.71 -3.65
N ALA A 112 1.31 -16.52 -2.76
CA ALA A 112 -0.10 -16.83 -2.99
C ALA A 112 -0.84 -15.73 -3.78
N ILE A 113 -0.29 -15.33 -4.92
CA ILE A 113 -0.77 -14.19 -5.71
C ILE A 113 -1.93 -14.61 -6.61
N ASN A 114 -3.07 -13.93 -6.47
CA ASN A 114 -4.18 -14.07 -7.40
C ASN A 114 -3.92 -13.19 -8.63
N VAL A 115 -3.61 -13.82 -9.77
CA VAL A 115 -3.26 -13.13 -11.03
C VAL A 115 -4.45 -12.37 -11.64
N GLY A 116 -5.69 -12.80 -11.37
CA GLY A 116 -6.88 -12.15 -11.93
C GLY A 116 -7.23 -10.82 -11.23
N LEU A 117 -6.99 -10.73 -9.92
CA LEU A 117 -7.26 -9.52 -9.13
C LEU A 117 -6.05 -8.58 -9.03
N SER A 118 -4.85 -9.09 -9.30
CA SER A 118 -3.61 -8.31 -9.24
C SER A 118 -3.38 -7.56 -10.54
N VAL A 119 -3.18 -6.24 -10.46
CA VAL A 119 -3.04 -5.35 -11.61
C VAL A 119 -1.90 -4.37 -11.38
N SER A 120 -1.17 -4.03 -12.43
CA SER A 120 -0.26 -2.86 -12.48
C SER A 120 -0.77 -1.90 -13.54
N ARG A 121 -0.99 -0.62 -13.17
CA ARG A 121 -1.36 0.44 -14.11
C ARG A 121 -0.14 1.03 -14.81
N VAL A 122 1.05 0.85 -14.22
CA VAL A 122 2.32 1.18 -14.89
C VAL A 122 2.67 0.03 -15.83
N SER A 123 2.55 0.26 -17.13
CA SER A 123 2.97 -0.67 -18.18
C SER A 123 4.45 -0.49 -18.49
N GLY A 124 5.22 -1.59 -18.56
CA GLY A 124 6.59 -1.60 -19.08
C GLY A 124 7.73 -1.33 -18.08
N VAL A 125 7.46 -0.97 -16.82
CA VAL A 125 8.53 -0.82 -15.81
C VAL A 125 8.81 -2.16 -15.13
N ARG A 126 10.04 -2.66 -15.31
CA ARG A 126 10.53 -3.91 -14.73
C ARG A 126 10.90 -3.69 -13.27
N PHE A 127 9.95 -3.91 -12.36
CA PHE A 127 10.26 -4.06 -10.93
C PHE A 127 10.94 -5.41 -10.69
N THR A 128 12.26 -5.41 -10.52
CA THR A 128 12.98 -6.56 -9.98
C THR A 128 12.91 -6.51 -8.47
N TRP A 129 12.07 -7.36 -7.89
CA TRP A 129 12.06 -7.59 -6.46
C TRP A 129 13.22 -8.52 -6.09
N ASP A 130 14.03 -8.09 -5.14
CA ASP A 130 15.15 -8.85 -4.62
C ASP A 130 14.66 -10.17 -4.00
N ARG A 131 15.51 -11.19 -4.03
CA ARG A 131 15.20 -12.54 -3.51
C ARG A 131 14.75 -12.52 -2.02
N TRP A 132 15.10 -11.47 -1.28
CA TRP A 132 14.68 -11.24 0.11
C TRP A 132 13.22 -10.82 0.26
N SER A 133 12.73 -9.90 -0.58
CA SER A 133 11.34 -9.42 -0.56
C SER A 133 10.37 -10.55 -0.88
N TRP A 134 10.76 -11.47 -1.78
CA TRP A 134 10.00 -12.69 -2.06
C TRP A 134 9.92 -13.65 -0.88
N LYS A 135 10.94 -13.72 -0.01
CA LYS A 135 10.91 -14.59 1.16
C LYS A 135 9.91 -14.10 2.22
N ALA A 136 9.75 -12.78 2.37
CA ALA A 136 8.76 -12.19 3.28
C ALA A 136 7.33 -12.53 2.82
N LEU A 137 7.06 -12.39 1.51
CA LEU A 137 5.78 -12.73 0.88
C LEU A 137 5.35 -14.19 1.08
N ARG A 138 6.30 -15.13 1.20
CA ARG A 138 6.00 -16.56 1.37
C ARG A 138 5.36 -16.90 2.71
N ARG A 139 5.43 -16.02 3.71
CA ARG A 139 4.95 -16.28 5.08
C ARG A 139 3.63 -15.60 5.42
N ILE A 140 3.09 -14.78 4.53
CA ILE A 140 1.97 -13.90 4.84
C ILE A 140 0.66 -14.54 4.33
N PRO A 141 -0.24 -14.98 5.23
CA PRO A 141 -1.62 -15.23 4.87
C PRO A 141 -2.39 -13.90 4.81
N GLN A 142 -3.23 -13.72 3.78
CA GLN A 142 -4.24 -12.65 3.69
C GLN A 142 -3.73 -11.21 3.83
N ARG A 143 -2.98 -10.72 2.83
CA ARG A 143 -2.71 -9.28 2.70
C ARG A 143 -2.87 -8.83 1.26
N ILE A 144 -3.47 -7.67 1.05
CA ILE A 144 -3.30 -6.95 -0.21
C ILE A 144 -1.98 -6.20 -0.10
N ILE A 145 -1.10 -6.41 -1.06
CA ILE A 145 0.13 -5.65 -1.20
C ILE A 145 -0.09 -4.72 -2.36
N CYS A 146 -0.44 -3.48 -2.06
CA CYS A 146 -0.67 -2.50 -3.10
C CYS A 146 0.66 -2.16 -3.78
N LEU A 147 0.63 -2.22 -5.11
CA LEU A 147 1.80 -2.09 -5.97
C LEU A 147 2.11 -0.60 -6.12
N ALA A 148 3.40 -0.33 -5.98
CA ALA A 148 3.93 0.94 -5.54
C ALA A 148 3.72 2.08 -6.53
N ARG A 149 3.56 3.29 -5.97
CA ARG A 149 3.69 4.52 -6.74
C ARG A 149 5.15 4.80 -7.06
N LEU A 150 5.44 5.14 -8.32
CA LEU A 150 6.79 5.44 -8.81
C LEU A 150 7.13 6.92 -8.81
#